data_AF-A0A938B8Y8-F1
#
_entry.id   AF-A0A938B8Y8-F1
#
_cell.length_a   1.000
_cell.length_b   1.000
_cell.length_c   1.000
_cell.angle_alpha   90.00
_cell.angle_beta   90.00
_cell.angle_gamma   90.00
#
_symmetry.space_group_name_H-M   'P 1'
#
loop_
_entity.id
_entity.type
_entity.pdbx_description
1 polymer ?
#
loop_
_entity_poly.entity_id
_entity_poly.type
_entity_poly.pdbx_seq_one_letter_code
_entity_poly.pdbx_strand_id
1 'polypeptide(L)' 'MKIRKGTKGTAVIGGLTSDRIVENVKKVPLLGNIPLLGRLFTYQKNTKKKTEITLFITPRIVKTEGGNQGGVE' A
#
# COMPACT_ATOMS: atom_id res chain seq x y z
N MET A 1 -11.76 3.75 -3.21
CA MET A 1 -11.12 4.97 -2.64
C MET A 1 -11.88 5.33 -1.37
N LYS A 2 -11.24 5.36 -0.20
CA LYS A 2 -11.90 5.63 1.09
C LYS A 2 -11.11 6.72 1.82
N ILE A 3 -11.78 7.84 2.11
CA ILE A 3 -11.17 8.97 2.81
C ILE A 3 -11.12 8.64 4.31
N ARG A 4 -9.96 8.80 4.95
CA ARG A 4 -9.81 8.65 6.41
C ARG A 4 -9.28 9.97 6.98
N LYS A 5 -9.87 10.47 8.05
CA LYS A 5 -9.38 11.70 8.71
C LYS A 5 -8.06 11.42 9.43
N GLY A 6 -7.00 12.15 9.07
CA GLY A 6 -5.74 12.24 9.82
C GLY A 6 -5.76 13.43 10.79
N THR A 7 -4.87 13.42 11.78
CA THR A 7 -4.83 14.41 12.88
C THR A 7 -4.33 15.81 12.42
N LYS A 8 -4.87 16.85 13.07
CA LYS A 8 -4.50 18.28 13.03
C LYS A 8 -3.95 18.82 11.69
N GLY A 9 -4.80 18.88 10.66
CA GLY A 9 -4.53 19.63 9.42
C GLY A 9 -4.07 18.81 8.22
N THR A 10 -3.78 17.51 8.40
CA THR A 10 -3.43 16.60 7.31
C THR A 10 -4.59 15.68 6.97
N ALA A 11 -5.05 15.73 5.71
CA ALA A 11 -6.09 14.85 5.21
C ALA A 11 -5.47 13.68 4.43
N VAL A 12 -5.92 12.45 4.71
CA VAL A 12 -5.57 11.27 3.90
C VAL A 12 -6.63 11.12 2.82
N ILE A 13 -6.29 11.47 1.58
CA ILE A 13 -7.22 11.40 0.45
C ILE A 13 -7.37 9.96 -0.04
N GLY A 14 -6.33 9.14 0.10
CA GLY A 14 -6.42 7.77 -0.36
C GLY A 14 -5.22 6.93 -0.03
N GLY A 15 -5.43 5.62 -0.13
CA GLY A 15 -4.38 4.63 -0.17
C GLY A 15 -4.76 3.51 -1.12
N LEU A 16 -3.74 2.92 -1.76
CA LEU A 16 -3.85 1.71 -2.57
C LEU A 16 -3.32 0.56 -1.74
N THR A 17 -4.18 -0.39 -1.42
CA THR A 17 -3.78 -1.68 -0.84
C THR A 17 -3.79 -2.71 -1.95
N SER A 18 -2.63 -3.30 -2.22
CA SER A 18 -2.49 -4.40 -3.18
C SER A 18 -2.03 -5.65 -2.45
N ASP A 19 -2.88 -6.67 -2.49
CA ASP A 19 -2.58 -7.99 -1.97
C ASP A 19 -2.15 -8.89 -3.13
N ARG A 20 -0.93 -9.42 -3.05
CA ARG A 20 -0.42 -10.43 -4.00
C ARG A 20 -0.07 -11.70 -3.25
N ILE A 21 -0.78 -12.76 -3.57
CA ILE A 21 -0.51 -14.11 -3.07
C ILE A 21 0.27 -14.85 -4.16
N VAL A 22 1.47 -15.33 -3.82
CA VAL A 22 2.28 -16.15 -4.72
C VAL A 22 2.48 -17.51 -4.06
N GLU A 23 1.86 -18.53 -4.63
CA GLU A 23 2.02 -19.92 -4.21
C GLU A 23 3.08 -20.59 -5.09
N ASN A 24 4.19 -21.04 -4.49
CA ASN A 24 5.20 -21.83 -5.17
C ASN A 24 5.23 -23.23 -4.58
N VAL A 25 4.81 -24.22 -5.37
CA VAL A 25 4.87 -25.64 -4.98
C VAL A 25 6.02 -26.31 -5.73
N LYS A 26 7.09 -26.67 -5.01
CA LYS A 26 8.18 -27.50 -5.53
C LYS A 26 8.03 -28.91 -4.95
N LYS A 27 7.91 -29.93 -5.80
CA LYS A 27 7.87 -31.34 -5.39
C LYS A 27 8.93 -32.15 -6.11
N VAL A 28 9.52 -33.14 -5.44
CA VAL A 28 10.42 -34.11 -6.07
C VAL A 28 9.56 -35.06 -6.93
N PRO A 29 9.78 -35.16 -8.25
CA PRO A 29 9.09 -36.15 -9.08
C PRO A 29 9.44 -37.56 -8.57
N LEU A 30 8.49 -38.51 -8.64
CA LEU A 30 8.51 -39.85 -8.03
C LEU A 30 8.10 -39.90 -6.53
N LEU A 31 8.84 -39.25 -5.62
CA LEU A 31 8.59 -39.34 -4.18
C LEU A 31 7.43 -38.46 -3.69
N GLY A 32 7.10 -37.38 -4.41
CA GLY A 32 6.05 -36.43 -4.02
C GLY A 32 4.61 -36.94 -4.15
N ASN A 33 4.37 -38.06 -4.83
CA ASN A 33 3.02 -38.62 -5.05
C ASN A 33 2.70 -39.82 -4.12
N ILE A 34 3.59 -40.19 -3.20
CA ILE A 34 3.34 -41.29 -2.27
C ILE A 34 2.34 -40.80 -1.20
N PRO A 35 1.12 -41.37 -1.12
CA PRO A 35 0.21 -41.06 -0.03
C PRO A 35 0.91 -41.43 1.29
N LEU A 36 0.85 -40.55 2.30
CA LEU A 36 1.55 -40.60 3.59
C LEU A 36 2.96 -39.97 3.63
N LEU A 37 3.85 -40.21 2.66
CA LEU A 37 5.22 -39.67 2.66
C LEU A 37 5.42 -38.41 1.80
N GLY A 38 4.51 -38.13 0.86
CA GLY A 38 4.65 -37.02 -0.09
C GLY A 38 4.80 -35.63 0.55
N ARG A 39 4.29 -35.41 1.77
CA ARG A 39 4.45 -34.14 2.51
C ARG A 39 5.88 -33.86 2.98
N LEU A 40 6.71 -34.87 3.25
CA LEU A 40 8.11 -34.68 3.64
C LEU A 40 9.00 -34.28 2.44
N PHE A 41 8.57 -34.65 1.22
CA PHE A 41 9.30 -34.42 -0.04
C PHE A 41 8.65 -33.34 -0.92
N THR A 42 7.67 -32.60 -0.37
CA THR A 42 7.03 -31.45 -1.03
C THR A 42 7.41 -30.18 -0.29
N TYR A 43 8.07 -29.26 -0.99
CA TYR A 43 8.40 -27.93 -0.50
C TYR A 43 7.35 -26.92 -1.00
N GLN A 44 6.47 -26.48 -0.10
CA GLN A 44 5.49 -25.44 -0.39
C GLN A 44 5.99 -24.12 0.18
N LYS A 45 6.18 -23.12 -0.69
CA LYS A 45 6.54 -21.77 -0.29
C LYS A 45 5.40 -20.81 -0.59
N ASN A 46 4.67 -20.45 0.46
CA ASN A 46 3.60 -19.46 0.39
C ASN A 46 4.18 -18.08 0.66
N THR A 47 4.27 -17.24 -0.38
CA THR A 47 4.75 -15.86 -0.23
C THR A 47 3.56 -14.92 -0.31
N LYS A 48 3.19 -14.33 0.83
CA LYS A 48 2.18 -13.27 0.90
C LYS A 48 2.87 -11.91 0.83
N LYS A 49 2.57 -11.11 -0.18
CA LYS A 49 3.10 -9.75 -0.31
C LYS A 49 1.95 -8.75 -0.20
N LYS A 50 1.96 -7.98 0.90
CA LYS A 50 1.01 -6.89 1.15
C LYS A 50 1.70 -5.57 0.84
N THR A 51 1.14 -4.79 -0.06
CA THR A 51 1.67 -3.47 -0.42
C THR A 51 0.64 -2.41 -0.04
N GLU A 52 1.02 -1.48 0.83
CA GLU A 52 0.17 -0.38 1.29
C GLU A 52 0.80 0.95 0.87
N ILE A 53 0.17 1.64 -0.07
CA ILE A 53 0.58 2.97 -0.52
C ILE A 53 -0.40 3.98 0.07
N THR A 54 0.07 5.05 0.70
CA THR A 54 -0.77 6.10 1.29
C THR A 54 -0.34 7.47 0.79
N LEU A 55 -1.31 8.31 0.40
CA LEU A 55 -1.07 9.67 -0.06
C LEU A 55 -1.66 10.69 0.94
N PHE A 56 -0.85 11.68 1.31
CA PHE A 56 -1.21 12.73 2.26
C PHE A 56 -1.23 14.09 1.57
N ILE A 57 -2.21 14.93 1.91
CA ILE A 57 -2.19 16.35 1.57
C ILE A 57 -2.21 17.22 2.82
N THR A 58 -1.43 18.30 2.78
CA THR A 58 -1.43 19.34 3.80
C THR A 58 -1.67 20.68 3.11
N PRO A 59 -2.86 21.27 3.22
CA PRO A 59 -3.11 22.59 2.64
C PRO A 59 -2.30 23.65 3.40
N ARG A 60 -1.78 24.64 2.66
CA ARG A 60 -1.18 25.85 3.25
C ARG A 60 -1.97 27.08 2.84
N ILE A 61 -2.32 27.92 3.81
CA ILE A 61 -2.98 29.19 3.56
C ILE A 61 -1.91 30.19 3.13
N VAL A 62 -2.00 30.67 1.89
CA VAL A 62 -1.17 31.76 1.36
C VAL A 62 -2.00 33.05 1.46
N LYS A 63 -1.51 34.02 2.23
CA LYS A 63 -2.04 35.38 2.20
C LYS A 63 -1.41 36.08 1.00
N THR A 64 -2.22 36.48 0.03
CA THR A 64 -1.78 37.41 -1.00
C THR A 64 -1.80 38.81 -0.39
N GLU A 65 -0.63 39.36 -0.08
CA GLU A 65 -0.52 40.79 0.24
C GLU A 65 -0.61 41.55 -1.07
N GLY A 66 -1.84 41.77 -1.53
CA GLY A 66 -2.13 42.74 -2.58
C GLY A 66 -1.79 44.13 -2.06
N GLY A 67 -0.53 44.51 -2.19
CA GLY A 67 -0.07 45.87 -1.98
C GLY A 67 -0.76 46.79 -2.97
N ASN A 68 -1.84 47.43 -2.51
CA ASN A 68 -2.38 48.63 -3.12
C ASN A 68 -2.16 49.79 -2.15
N GLN A 69 -0.89 50.20 -2.06
CA GLN A 69 -0.50 51.54 -1.64
C GLN A 69 -0.04 52.28 -2.90
N GLY A 70 -1.00 52.55 -3.78
CA GLY A 70 -0.85 53.45 -4.92
C GLY A 70 -1.96 54.49 -4.80
N GLY A 71 -1.58 55.72 -4.51
CA GLY A 71 -2.47 56.77 -4.01
C GLY A 71 -3.48 57.33 -5.01
N VAL A 72 -4.34 58.20 -4.50
CA VAL A 72 -4.89 59.37 -5.21
C VAL A 72 -5.39 60.36 -4.14
N GLU A 73 -4.69 61.49 -4.10
CA GLU A 73 -4.97 62.81 -3.50
C GLU A 73 -5.16 62.92 -1.97
#